data_AF-A0A0K0DF69-F1
#
_entry.id   AF-A0A0K0DF69-F1
#
_cell.length_a   1.000
_cell.length_b   1.000
_cell.length_c   1.000
_cell.angle_alpha   90.00
_cell.angle_beta   90.00
_cell.angle_gamma   90.00
#
_symmetry.space_group_name_H-M   'P 1'
#
loop_
_entity.id
_entity.type
_entity.pdbx_description
1 polymer ?
#
loop_
_entity_poly.entity_id
_entity_poly.type
_entity_poly.pdbx_seq_one_letter_code
_entity_poly.pdbx_strand_id
1 'polypeptide(L)'
;MEWNFKDEDRRRLKGLETFAADSDKNVLRKLETKKRLSMKDVIDIKENLAYKRIVRSVDASQKYGKVDHLENFGAELRIVNRQLISVVNVVITVAGAFFFGFSGVQYAYPQLHLDIATRFIIGLVPATVVFFADLYFILKTMDQDDSSNKCPLPNVLNFKELLKKDS
;
A
#
# COMPACT_ATOMS: atom_id res chain seq x y z
N MET A 1 35.39 -3.19 27.96
CA MET A 1 34.58 -3.71 29.07
C MET A 1 34.06 -5.07 28.65
N GLU A 2 34.51 -6.14 29.30
CA GLU A 2 34.01 -7.50 28.99
C GLU A 2 32.79 -7.78 29.86
N TRP A 3 31.69 -8.22 29.25
CA TRP A 3 30.51 -8.64 29.98
C TRP A 3 30.59 -10.14 30.26
N ASN A 4 30.54 -10.51 31.54
CA ASN A 4 30.54 -11.90 31.97
C ASN A 4 29.11 -12.43 31.98
N PHE A 5 28.82 -13.41 31.13
CA PHE A 5 27.49 -13.96 30.96
C PHE A 5 27.11 -14.82 32.18
N LYS A 6 26.16 -14.36 33.01
CA LYS A 6 25.61 -15.19 34.09
C LYS A 6 24.61 -16.18 33.52
N ASP A 7 24.35 -17.26 34.26
CA ASP A 7 23.38 -18.28 33.84
C ASP A 7 21.94 -17.75 33.75
N GLU A 8 21.66 -16.65 34.44
CA GLU A 8 20.40 -15.91 34.30
C GLU A 8 20.25 -15.26 32.92
N ASP A 9 21.32 -14.69 32.38
CA ASP A 9 21.31 -14.05 31.06
C ASP A 9 21.10 -15.10 29.96
N ARG A 10 21.65 -16.31 30.13
CA ARG A 10 21.38 -17.46 29.24
C ARG A 10 19.91 -17.85 29.23
N ARG A 11 19.24 -17.90 30.38
CA ARG A 11 17.79 -18.20 30.44
C ARG A 11 16.95 -17.14 29.73
N ARG A 12 17.32 -15.87 29.87
CA ARG A 12 16.67 -14.76 29.17
C ARG A 12 16.84 -14.85 27.66
N LEU A 13 18.03 -15.19 27.17
CA LEU A 13 18.25 -15.40 25.73
C LEU A 13 17.42 -16.56 25.18
N LYS A 14 17.32 -17.68 25.90
CA LYS A 14 16.45 -18.80 25.51
C LYS A 14 14.97 -18.40 25.45
N GLY A 15 14.53 -17.59 26.41
CA GLY A 15 13.18 -17.03 26.40
C GLY A 15 12.93 -16.08 25.24
N LEU A 16 13.97 -15.42 24.70
CA LEU A 16 13.85 -14.55 23.53
C LEU A 16 13.84 -15.34 22.22
N GLU A 17 14.51 -16.50 22.16
CA GLU A 17 14.50 -17.38 20.96
C GLU A 17 13.08 -17.83 20.58
N THR A 18 12.20 -18.02 21.57
CA THR A 18 10.80 -18.42 21.34
C THR A 18 9.96 -17.31 20.71
N PHE A 19 10.36 -16.04 20.85
CA PHE A 19 9.65 -14.89 20.28
C PHE A 19 10.38 -14.24 19.10
N ALA A 20 11.62 -14.63 18.83
CA ALA A 20 12.46 -14.04 17.79
C ALA A 20 12.11 -14.56 16.38
N ALA A 21 12.27 -13.70 15.38
CA ALA A 21 12.23 -14.10 13.97
C ALA A 21 13.37 -15.08 13.64
N ASP A 22 13.19 -15.91 12.63
CA ASP A 22 14.11 -17.02 12.34
C ASP A 22 15.56 -16.56 12.04
N SER A 23 15.69 -15.37 11.44
CA SER A 23 16.97 -14.67 11.25
C SER A 23 17.72 -14.41 12.57
N ASP A 24 16.99 -14.08 13.63
CA ASP A 24 17.55 -13.57 14.87
C ASP A 24 17.88 -14.71 15.85
N LYS A 25 17.21 -15.87 15.70
CA LYS A 25 17.55 -17.10 16.44
C LYS A 25 18.99 -17.54 16.24
N ASN A 26 19.52 -17.42 15.02
CA ASN A 26 20.92 -17.77 14.72
C ASN A 26 21.92 -16.85 15.45
N VAL A 27 21.56 -15.58 15.63
CA VAL A 27 22.37 -14.62 16.38
C VAL A 27 22.31 -14.95 17.88
N LEU A 28 21.11 -15.21 18.41
CA LEU A 28 20.90 -15.60 19.81
C LEU A 28 21.64 -16.91 20.16
N ARG A 29 21.61 -17.91 19.28
CA ARG A 29 22.33 -19.18 19.46
C ARG A 29 23.84 -18.99 19.49
N LYS A 30 24.41 -18.13 18.62
CA LYS A 30 25.82 -17.76 18.66
C LYS A 30 26.19 -17.07 19.98
N LEU A 31 25.32 -16.19 20.48
CA LEU A 31 25.53 -15.48 21.74
C LEU A 31 25.46 -16.40 22.96
N GLU A 32 24.54 -17.37 22.97
CA GLU A 32 24.38 -18.31 24.09
C GLU A 32 25.63 -19.15 24.33
N THR A 33 26.32 -19.55 23.24
CA THR A 33 27.56 -20.34 23.30
C THR A 33 28.78 -19.55 23.76
N LYS A 34 28.73 -18.20 23.74
CA LYS A 34 29.83 -17.37 24.20
C LYS A 34 29.80 -17.23 25.72
N LYS A 35 30.92 -17.60 26.36
CA LYS A 35 31.15 -17.40 27.81
C LYS A 35 31.39 -15.93 28.17
N ARG A 36 31.88 -15.13 27.22
CA ARG A 36 32.16 -13.70 27.39
C ARG A 36 31.67 -12.95 26.17
N LEU A 37 30.90 -11.89 26.41
CA LEU A 37 30.43 -11.02 25.34
C LEU A 37 31.32 -9.78 25.28
N SER A 38 31.94 -9.57 24.12
CA SER A 38 32.73 -8.37 23.88
C SER A 38 31.85 -7.29 23.29
N MET A 39 32.18 -6.02 23.56
CA MET A 39 31.50 -4.88 22.95
C MET A 39 31.51 -4.94 21.41
N LYS A 40 32.56 -5.55 20.83
CA LYS A 40 32.68 -5.78 19.38
C LYS A 40 31.52 -6.62 18.84
N ASP A 41 31.14 -7.68 19.56
CA ASP A 41 30.03 -8.55 19.14
C ASP A 41 28.69 -7.80 19.12
N VAL A 42 28.48 -6.90 20.09
CA VAL A 42 27.27 -6.06 20.17
C VAL A 42 27.21 -5.08 19.00
N ILE A 43 28.35 -4.51 18.63
CA ILE A 43 28.46 -3.60 17.48
C ILE A 43 28.17 -4.35 16.20
N ASP A 44 28.81 -5.50 15.97
CA ASP A 44 28.61 -6.33 14.78
C ASP A 44 27.15 -6.76 14.58
N ILE A 45 26.46 -7.08 15.69
CA ILE A 45 25.03 -7.42 15.67
C ILE A 45 24.19 -6.21 15.28
N LYS A 46 24.47 -5.04 15.87
CA LYS A 46 23.75 -3.80 15.54
C LYS A 46 23.95 -3.41 14.09
N GLU A 47 25.17 -3.54 13.58
CA GLU A 47 25.51 -3.26 12.18
C GLU A 47 24.81 -4.23 11.24
N ASN A 48 24.78 -5.53 11.55
CA ASN A 48 24.04 -6.52 10.76
C ASN A 48 22.53 -6.23 10.74
N LEU A 49 21.95 -5.84 11.87
CA LEU A 49 20.53 -5.46 11.95
C LEU A 49 20.24 -4.19 11.16
N ALA A 50 21.14 -3.21 11.21
CA ALA A 50 21.03 -1.97 10.43
C ALA A 50 21.14 -2.25 8.93
N TYR A 51 22.12 -3.06 8.51
CA TYR A 51 22.29 -3.49 7.12
C TYR A 51 21.03 -4.18 6.61
N LYS A 52 20.53 -5.19 7.35
CA LYS A 52 19.28 -5.90 7.01
C LYS A 52 18.08 -4.98 6.87
N ARG A 53 17.96 -3.94 7.72
CA ARG A 53 16.88 -2.96 7.63
C ARG A 53 16.95 -2.15 6.33
N ILE A 54 18.15 -1.75 5.92
CA ILE A 54 18.36 -0.91 4.72
C ILE A 54 18.17 -1.73 3.44
N VAL A 55 18.60 -2.99 3.41
CA VAL A 55 18.45 -3.85 2.21
C VAL A 55 17.07 -4.51 2.10
N ARG A 56 16.22 -4.44 3.14
CA ARG A 56 14.89 -5.06 3.18
C ARG A 56 13.97 -4.61 2.04
N SER A 57 14.11 -3.38 1.54
CA SER A 57 13.30 -2.86 0.43
C SER A 57 13.80 -3.30 -0.95
N VAL A 58 15.05 -3.71 -1.06
CA VAL A 58 15.73 -4.02 -2.33
C VAL A 58 15.77 -5.53 -2.57
N ASP A 59 15.86 -6.33 -1.51
CA ASP A 59 15.95 -7.79 -1.60
C ASP A 59 14.56 -8.46 -1.69
N ALA A 60 14.08 -8.63 -2.92
CA ALA A 60 12.85 -9.36 -3.21
C ALA A 60 12.92 -10.86 -2.84
N SER A 61 14.12 -11.43 -2.71
CA SER A 61 14.33 -12.85 -2.38
C SER A 61 14.06 -13.18 -0.91
N GLN A 62 14.10 -12.19 0.00
CA GLN A 62 13.80 -12.41 1.43
C GLN A 62 12.30 -12.53 1.75
N LYS A 63 11.41 -12.15 0.83
CA LYS A 63 9.96 -12.30 1.04
C LYS A 63 9.46 -13.74 0.88
N TYR A 64 10.21 -14.59 0.18
CA TYR A 64 9.78 -15.92 -0.29
C TYR A 64 9.53 -17.00 0.80
N GLY A 65 9.60 -16.66 2.09
CA GLY A 65 9.57 -17.64 3.18
C GLY A 65 8.45 -17.51 4.21
N LYS A 66 7.64 -16.44 4.18
CA LYS A 66 6.68 -16.18 5.27
C LYS A 66 5.31 -15.77 4.75
N VAL A 67 4.52 -16.76 4.31
CA VAL A 67 3.06 -16.67 4.12
C VAL A 67 2.60 -15.35 3.47
N ASP A 68 3.06 -15.13 2.24
CA ASP A 68 2.72 -13.96 1.41
C ASP A 68 1.22 -13.81 1.10
N HIS A 69 0.38 -14.80 1.42
CA HIS A 69 -1.06 -14.71 1.17
C HIS A 69 -1.71 -13.52 1.87
N LEU A 70 -1.33 -13.19 3.11
CA LEU A 70 -1.93 -12.07 3.84
C LEU A 70 -1.39 -10.70 3.39
N GLU A 71 -0.12 -10.62 3.00
CA GLU A 71 0.49 -9.36 2.55
C GLU A 71 0.05 -9.00 1.11
N ASN A 72 -0.05 -10.00 0.22
CA ASN A 72 -0.64 -9.81 -1.11
C ASN A 72 -2.14 -9.48 -1.02
N PHE A 73 -2.92 -10.16 -0.17
CA PHE A 73 -4.32 -9.78 0.05
C PHE A 73 -4.44 -8.34 0.57
N GLY A 74 -3.58 -7.92 1.49
CA GLY A 74 -3.59 -6.54 2.00
C GLY A 74 -3.26 -5.50 0.93
N ALA A 75 -2.31 -5.81 0.04
CA ALA A 75 -1.97 -4.97 -1.10
C ALA A 75 -3.09 -4.92 -2.15
N GLU A 76 -3.67 -6.06 -2.49
CA GLU A 76 -4.79 -6.18 -3.43
C GLU A 76 -6.06 -5.50 -2.89
N LEU A 77 -6.40 -5.70 -1.61
CA LEU A 77 -7.52 -5.03 -0.94
C LEU A 77 -7.33 -3.51 -0.92
N ARG A 78 -6.10 -3.02 -0.79
CA ARG A 78 -5.82 -1.57 -0.83
C ARG A 78 -6.09 -0.99 -2.22
N ILE A 79 -5.80 -1.73 -3.29
CA ILE A 79 -6.09 -1.34 -4.67
C ILE A 79 -7.60 -1.36 -4.92
N VAL A 80 -8.28 -2.44 -4.49
CA VAL A 80 -9.75 -2.56 -4.57
C VAL A 80 -10.44 -1.44 -3.80
N ASN A 81 -9.94 -1.06 -2.63
CA ASN A 81 -10.50 0.04 -1.85
C ASN A 81 -10.48 1.36 -2.63
N ARG A 82 -9.39 1.64 -3.37
CA ARG A 82 -9.31 2.85 -4.21
C ARG A 82 -10.33 2.83 -5.35
N GLN A 83 -10.53 1.69 -5.98
CA GLN A 83 -11.54 1.54 -7.04
C GLN A 83 -12.96 1.62 -6.50
N LEU A 84 -13.21 1.01 -5.33
CA LEU A 84 -14.49 1.07 -4.62
C LEU A 84 -14.85 2.52 -4.26
N ILE A 85 -13.88 3.30 -3.76
CA ILE A 85 -14.07 4.72 -3.44
C ILE A 85 -14.52 5.50 -4.69
N SER A 86 -13.96 5.21 -5.86
CA SER A 86 -14.36 5.84 -7.12
C SER A 86 -15.80 5.49 -7.51
N VAL A 87 -16.18 4.21 -7.40
CA VAL A 87 -17.58 3.77 -7.67
C VAL A 87 -18.56 4.40 -6.69
N VAL A 88 -18.23 4.44 -5.40
CA VAL A 88 -19.06 5.06 -4.37
C VAL A 88 -19.23 6.55 -4.64
N ASN A 89 -18.18 7.24 -5.08
CA ASN A 89 -18.26 8.66 -5.44
C ASN A 89 -19.28 8.90 -6.57
N VAL A 90 -19.30 8.04 -7.59
CA VAL A 90 -20.27 8.11 -8.70
C VAL A 90 -21.70 7.82 -8.25
N VAL A 91 -21.89 6.87 -7.34
CA VAL A 91 -23.22 6.63 -6.76
C VAL A 91 -23.70 7.86 -6.00
N ILE A 92 -22.82 8.51 -5.23
CA ILE A 92 -23.15 9.72 -4.46
C ILE A 92 -23.49 10.89 -5.38
N THR A 93 -22.73 11.13 -6.44
CA THR A 93 -22.98 12.23 -7.39
C THR A 93 -24.27 12.01 -8.19
N VAL A 94 -24.52 10.78 -8.67
CA VAL A 94 -25.76 10.43 -9.39
C VAL A 94 -26.98 10.53 -8.48
N ALA A 95 -26.88 10.02 -7.26
CA ALA A 95 -27.92 10.19 -6.26
C ALA A 95 -28.16 11.68 -5.96
N GLY A 96 -27.10 12.45 -5.75
CA GLY A 96 -27.17 13.90 -5.53
C GLY A 96 -27.87 14.64 -6.67
N ALA A 97 -27.52 14.34 -7.92
CA ALA A 97 -28.15 14.93 -9.10
C ALA A 97 -29.64 14.54 -9.23
N PHE A 98 -29.96 13.28 -8.93
CA PHE A 98 -31.34 12.80 -8.90
C PHE A 98 -32.17 13.50 -7.81
N PHE A 99 -31.67 13.54 -6.57
CA PHE A 99 -32.32 14.22 -5.46
C PHE A 99 -32.42 15.72 -5.69
N PHE A 100 -31.42 16.33 -6.33
CA PHE A 100 -31.44 17.72 -6.72
C PHE A 100 -32.52 17.99 -7.79
N GLY A 101 -32.65 17.15 -8.82
CA GLY A 101 -33.70 17.32 -9.82
C GLY A 101 -35.10 17.03 -9.26
N PHE A 102 -35.24 16.04 -8.37
CA PHE A 102 -36.51 15.70 -7.72
C PHE A 102 -36.97 16.78 -6.73
N SER A 103 -36.10 17.20 -5.81
CA SER A 103 -36.39 18.25 -4.82
C SER A 103 -36.38 19.65 -5.43
N GLY A 104 -35.57 19.87 -6.46
CA GLY A 104 -35.46 21.15 -7.16
C GLY A 104 -36.76 21.53 -7.86
N VAL A 105 -37.48 20.58 -8.45
CA VAL A 105 -38.82 20.83 -9.02
C VAL A 105 -39.82 21.27 -7.95
N GLN A 106 -39.76 20.66 -6.76
CA GLN A 106 -40.63 21.05 -5.64
C GLN A 106 -40.35 22.49 -5.17
N TYR A 107 -39.09 22.91 -5.21
CA TYR A 107 -38.69 24.26 -4.82
C TYR A 107 -39.00 25.31 -5.91
N ALA A 108 -38.85 24.95 -7.18
CA ALA A 108 -39.07 25.86 -8.31
C ALA A 108 -40.56 26.08 -8.64
N TYR A 109 -41.41 25.06 -8.47
CA TYR A 109 -42.85 25.13 -8.73
C TYR A 109 -43.69 24.63 -7.55
N PRO A 110 -43.77 25.39 -6.44
CA PRO A 110 -44.56 25.02 -5.28
C PRO A 110 -46.08 25.04 -5.53
N GLN A 111 -46.52 25.69 -6.62
CA GLN A 111 -47.94 26.00 -6.89
C GLN A 111 -48.57 25.08 -7.94
N LEU A 112 -47.73 24.32 -8.66
CA LEU A 112 -48.17 23.40 -9.69
C LEU A 112 -48.10 22.00 -9.07
N HIS A 113 -49.26 21.39 -8.81
CA HIS A 113 -49.37 20.02 -8.29
C HIS A 113 -48.87 19.01 -9.33
N LEU A 114 -47.57 19.03 -9.67
CA LEU A 114 -46.95 18.03 -10.53
C LEU A 114 -47.00 16.70 -9.80
N ASP A 115 -47.58 15.73 -10.50
CA ASP A 115 -47.61 14.33 -10.09
C ASP A 115 -46.19 13.81 -9.82
N ILE A 116 -46.11 12.86 -8.88
CA ILE A 116 -44.86 12.25 -8.42
C ILE A 116 -44.07 11.67 -9.60
N ALA A 117 -44.77 11.12 -10.60
CA ALA A 117 -44.17 10.60 -11.82
C ALA A 117 -43.38 11.67 -12.60
N THR A 118 -43.90 12.89 -12.71
CA THR A 118 -43.23 13.95 -13.49
C THR A 118 -41.97 14.43 -12.78
N ARG A 119 -41.99 14.51 -11.43
CA ARG A 119 -40.81 14.86 -10.63
C ARG A 119 -39.71 13.81 -10.75
N PHE A 120 -40.10 12.54 -10.82
CA PHE A 120 -39.16 11.43 -11.04
C PHE A 120 -38.48 11.55 -12.41
N ILE A 121 -39.25 11.81 -13.48
CA ILE A 121 -38.71 12.00 -14.83
C ILE A 121 -37.75 13.20 -14.86
N ILE A 122 -38.12 14.33 -14.26
CA ILE A 122 -37.27 15.53 -14.21
C ILE A 122 -35.99 15.29 -13.39
N GLY A 123 -36.05 14.49 -12.31
CA GLY A 123 -34.87 14.06 -11.56
C GLY A 123 -33.98 13.10 -12.33
N LEU A 124 -34.58 12.24 -13.17
CA LEU A 124 -33.87 11.20 -13.91
C LEU A 124 -33.05 11.79 -15.08
N VAL A 125 -33.51 12.86 -15.73
CA VAL A 125 -32.77 13.52 -16.81
C VAL A 125 -31.36 13.97 -16.38
N PRO A 126 -31.16 14.85 -15.38
CA PRO A 126 -29.83 15.26 -14.94
C PRO A 126 -29.05 14.09 -14.32
N ALA A 127 -29.71 13.14 -13.67
CA ALA A 127 -29.05 11.94 -13.14
C ALA A 127 -28.41 11.10 -14.24
N THR A 128 -29.07 10.92 -15.39
CA THR A 128 -28.50 10.19 -16.53
C THR A 128 -27.31 10.93 -17.15
N VAL A 129 -27.36 12.26 -17.27
CA VAL A 129 -26.24 13.06 -17.80
C VAL A 129 -25.01 12.94 -16.89
N VAL A 130 -25.18 13.09 -15.58
CA VAL A 130 -24.10 12.93 -14.60
C VAL A 130 -23.57 11.51 -14.59
N PHE A 131 -24.46 10.50 -14.68
CA PHE A 131 -24.06 9.10 -14.76
C PHE A 131 -23.15 8.82 -15.96
N PHE A 132 -23.49 9.32 -17.15
CA PHE A 132 -22.63 9.15 -18.33
C PHE A 132 -21.31 9.91 -18.20
N ALA A 133 -21.32 11.12 -17.63
CA ALA A 133 -20.09 11.89 -17.41
C ALA A 133 -19.13 11.19 -16.44
N ASP A 134 -19.67 10.68 -15.33
CA ASP A 134 -18.92 9.99 -14.30
C ASP A 134 -18.43 8.60 -14.75
N LEU A 135 -19.27 7.84 -15.46
CA LEU A 135 -18.88 6.56 -16.07
C LEU A 135 -17.78 6.76 -17.12
N TYR A 136 -17.88 7.80 -17.95
CA TYR A 136 -16.84 8.15 -18.92
C TYR A 136 -15.51 8.46 -18.21
N PHE A 137 -15.55 9.23 -17.13
CA PHE A 137 -14.35 9.58 -16.35
C PHE A 137 -13.71 8.34 -15.70
N ILE A 138 -14.51 7.43 -15.13
CA ILE A 138 -14.01 6.15 -14.57
C ILE A 138 -13.32 5.34 -15.67
N LEU A 139 -14.01 5.09 -16.79
CA LEU A 139 -13.49 4.27 -17.87
C LEU A 139 -12.19 4.86 -18.44
N LYS A 140 -12.12 6.19 -18.56
CA LYS A 140 -10.92 6.87 -19.04
C LYS A 140 -9.76 6.81 -18.05
N THR A 141 -10.04 6.87 -16.75
CA THR A 141 -9.02 6.77 -15.70
C THR A 141 -8.41 5.36 -15.67
N MET A 142 -9.23 4.32 -15.86
CA MET A 142 -8.73 2.93 -15.93
C MET A 142 -7.82 2.71 -17.16
N ASP A 143 -8.20 3.24 -18.33
CA ASP A 143 -7.38 3.21 -19.57
C ASP A 143 -6.04 3.95 -19.43
N GLN A 144 -5.99 5.03 -18.64
CA GLN A 144 -4.76 5.78 -18.36
C GLN A 144 -3.84 5.09 -17.35
N ASP A 145 -4.38 4.39 -16.36
CA ASP A 145 -3.58 3.64 -15.38
C ASP A 145 -2.80 2.51 -16.08
N ASP A 146 -3.40 1.83 -17.06
CA ASP A 146 -2.74 0.82 -17.92
C ASP A 146 -1.63 1.43 -18.80
N SER A 147 -1.82 2.68 -19.24
CA SER A 147 -0.86 3.42 -20.07
C SER A 147 0.33 3.96 -19.27
N SER A 148 0.14 4.25 -17.97
CA SER A 148 1.19 4.78 -17.08
C SER A 148 2.19 3.72 -16.61
N ASN A 149 1.87 2.43 -16.79
CA ASN A 149 2.80 1.32 -16.59
C ASN A 149 3.79 1.13 -17.75
N LYS A 150 3.80 2.04 -18.74
CA LYS A 150 5.05 2.30 -19.46
C LYS A 150 5.89 3.18 -18.57
N CYS A 151 6.67 2.54 -17.69
CA CYS A 151 7.78 3.22 -17.04
C CYS A 151 8.51 4.07 -18.09
N PRO A 152 8.81 5.35 -17.84
CA PRO A 152 10.04 5.88 -18.38
C PRO A 152 11.11 5.00 -17.74
N LEU A 153 11.62 4.03 -18.51
CA LEU A 153 12.85 3.32 -18.19
C LEU A 153 13.79 4.38 -17.61
N PRO A 154 14.24 4.26 -16.34
CA PRO A 154 15.32 5.11 -15.89
C PRO A 154 16.43 4.81 -16.87
N ASN A 155 16.79 5.83 -17.64
CA ASN A 155 17.81 5.78 -18.66
C ASN A 155 19.02 5.08 -18.02
N VAL A 156 19.15 3.79 -18.28
CA VAL A 156 20.11 2.94 -17.59
C VAL A 156 21.42 3.49 -18.08
N LEU A 157 22.07 4.25 -17.21
CA LEU A 157 23.29 4.99 -17.48
C LEU A 157 24.18 4.08 -18.31
N ASN A 158 24.25 4.42 -19.60
CA ASN A 158 24.99 3.67 -20.58
C ASN A 158 26.46 3.91 -20.22
N PHE A 159 27.01 3.09 -19.33
CA PHE A 159 28.41 3.17 -18.88
C PHE A 159 29.38 3.14 -20.08
N LYS A 160 28.91 2.64 -21.22
CA LYS A 160 29.61 2.65 -22.50
C LYS A 160 29.83 4.06 -23.08
N GLU A 161 28.96 5.03 -22.76
CA GLU A 161 29.10 6.44 -23.16
C GLU A 161 30.12 7.19 -22.28
N LEU A 162 30.22 6.84 -20.99
CA LEU A 162 31.19 7.46 -20.07
C LEU A 162 32.62 6.97 -20.28
N LEU A 163 32.81 5.72 -20.72
CA LEU A 163 34.15 5.18 -21.01
C LEU A 163 34.71 5.61 -22.39
N LYS A 164 33.92 6.28 -23.23
CA LYS A 164 34.39 6.79 -24.53
C LYS A 164 34.85 8.25 -24.47
N LYS A 165 34.58 8.96 -23.37
CA LYS A 165 34.93 10.37 -23.24
C LYS A 165 36.37 10.61 -22.73
N ASP A 166 37.06 9.53 -22.32
CA ASP A 166 38.42 9.57 -21.79
C ASP A 166 39.47 8.91 -22.73
N SER A 167 39.19 8.77 -24.03
CA SER A 167 40.21 8.38 -25.04
C SER A 167 40.38 9.44 -26.14
#